data_AF-A0A2V5PHH6-F1
#
_entry.id   AF-A0A2V5PHH6-F1
#
_cell.length_a   1.000
_cell.length_b   1.000
_cell.length_c   1.000
_cell.angle_alpha   90.00
_cell.angle_beta   90.00
_cell.angle_gamma   90.00
#
_symmetry.space_group_name_H-M   'P 1'
#
loop_
_entity.id
_entity.type
_entity.pdbx_description
1 polymer ?
#
loop_
_entity_poly.entity_id
_entity_poly.type
_entity_poly.pdbx_seq_one_letter_code
_entity_poly.pdbx_strand_id
1 'polypeptide(L)'
;MRARALQLLARIKGREKYYVAAALKDSSPDLRITGLRIARESKLDVLPYVTALAQDASARVRRECAIALRHNPSPEAPKLWAGLAARYDGQDRWYLEALGIGADRQWDTDLEASAGCPDQ
;
A
#
# COMPACT_ATOMS: atom_id res chain seq x y z
N MET A 1 -1.42 -22.50 -0.42
CA MET A 1 -2.24 -22.79 -1.63
C MET A 1 -3.29 -21.71 -1.94
N ARG A 2 -4.00 -21.14 -0.95
CA ARG A 2 -5.06 -20.12 -1.17
C ARG A 2 -4.63 -18.85 -1.91
N ALA A 3 -3.46 -18.29 -1.63
CA ALA A 3 -2.96 -17.10 -2.33
C ALA A 3 -2.73 -17.32 -3.84
N ARG A 4 -2.24 -18.50 -4.24
CA ARG A 4 -2.08 -18.85 -5.66
C ARG A 4 -3.42 -19.04 -6.36
N ALA A 5 -4.40 -19.64 -5.67
CA ALA A 5 -5.77 -19.74 -6.19
C ALA A 5 -6.39 -18.36 -6.39
N LEU A 6 -6.19 -17.43 -5.45
CA LEU A 6 -6.63 -16.04 -5.58
C LEU A 6 -5.97 -15.34 -6.78
N GLN A 7 -4.65 -15.49 -6.97
CA GLN A 7 -3.96 -14.93 -8.14
C GLN A 7 -4.51 -15.47 -9.47
N LEU A 8 -4.85 -16.76 -9.54
CA LEU A 8 -5.45 -17.35 -10.74
C LEU A 8 -6.86 -16.80 -10.98
N LEU A 9 -7.67 -16.69 -9.93
CA LEU A 9 -9.04 -16.15 -10.02
C LEU A 9 -9.05 -14.67 -10.45
N ALA A 10 -8.09 -13.89 -9.98
CA ALA A 10 -7.97 -12.48 -10.35
C ALA A 10 -7.54 -12.25 -11.81
N ARG A 11 -7.01 -13.27 -12.51
CA ARG A 11 -6.70 -13.18 -13.95
C ARG A 11 -7.94 -13.33 -14.85
N ILE A 12 -9.09 -13.65 -14.26
CA ILE A 12 -10.37 -13.62 -14.98
C ILE A 12 -10.70 -12.14 -15.25
N LYS A 13 -10.60 -11.74 -16.53
CA LYS A 13 -10.86 -10.36 -16.98
C LYS A 13 -12.19 -9.85 -16.42
N GLY A 14 -12.15 -8.69 -15.77
CA GLY A 14 -13.34 -7.99 -15.25
C GLY A 14 -13.74 -8.39 -13.82
N ARG A 15 -13.05 -9.33 -13.17
CA ARG A 15 -13.29 -9.71 -11.76
C ARG A 15 -12.20 -9.28 -10.79
N GLU A 16 -11.21 -8.52 -11.25
CA GLU A 16 -10.04 -8.09 -10.48
C GLU A 16 -10.48 -7.35 -9.22
N LYS A 17 -11.32 -6.31 -9.36
CA LYS A 17 -11.83 -5.51 -8.23
C LYS A 17 -12.59 -6.34 -7.20
N TYR A 18 -13.38 -7.32 -7.65
CA TYR A 18 -14.14 -8.20 -6.77
C TYR A 18 -13.22 -9.07 -5.91
N TYR A 19 -12.24 -9.73 -6.53
CA TYR A 19 -11.31 -10.60 -5.81
C TYR A 19 -10.34 -9.82 -4.93
N VAL A 20 -9.93 -8.63 -5.34
CA VAL A 20 -9.17 -7.70 -4.49
C VAL A 20 -9.98 -7.36 -3.25
N ALA A 21 -11.22 -6.86 -3.39
CA ALA A 21 -12.04 -6.49 -2.25
C ALA A 21 -12.34 -7.66 -1.30
N ALA A 22 -12.53 -8.87 -1.82
CA ALA A 22 -12.69 -10.08 -1.01
C ALA A 22 -11.40 -10.42 -0.24
N ALA A 23 -10.24 -10.35 -0.91
CA ALA A 23 -8.95 -10.67 -0.31
C ALA A 23 -8.56 -9.70 0.81
N LEU A 24 -8.88 -8.41 0.68
CA LEU A 24 -8.60 -7.40 1.70
C LEU A 24 -9.34 -7.65 3.02
N LYS A 25 -10.46 -8.38 3.01
CA LYS A 25 -11.27 -8.68 4.20
C LYS A 25 -10.91 -10.02 4.85
N ASP A 26 -9.97 -10.76 4.26
CA ASP A 26 -9.61 -12.08 4.77
C ASP A 26 -8.80 -11.96 6.07
N SER A 27 -9.00 -12.91 6.98
CA SER A 27 -8.22 -13.01 8.23
C SER A 27 -6.73 -13.26 7.98
N SER A 28 -6.38 -13.92 6.87
CA SER A 28 -5.00 -14.22 6.49
C SER A 28 -4.28 -12.98 5.96
N PRO A 29 -3.17 -12.55 6.60
CA PRO A 29 -2.38 -11.42 6.11
C PRO A 29 -1.78 -11.69 4.72
N ASP A 30 -1.46 -12.95 4.40
CA ASP A 30 -0.93 -13.31 3.08
C ASP A 30 -1.98 -13.09 1.96
N LEU A 31 -3.26 -13.29 2.25
CA LEU A 31 -4.34 -13.02 1.29
C LEU A 31 -4.56 -11.53 1.10
N ARG A 32 -4.53 -10.72 2.17
CA ARG A 32 -4.62 -9.26 2.07
C ARG A 32 -3.46 -8.67 1.25
N ILE A 33 -2.23 -9.13 1.50
CA ILE A 33 -1.03 -8.79 0.71
C ILE A 33 -1.23 -9.18 -0.76
N THR A 34 -1.71 -10.39 -1.02
CA THR A 34 -1.96 -10.87 -2.39
C THR A 34 -3.01 -10.03 -3.10
N GLY A 35 -4.08 -9.64 -2.42
CA GLY A 35 -5.09 -8.72 -2.95
C GLY A 35 -4.50 -7.38 -3.35
N LEU A 36 -3.65 -6.79 -2.51
CA LEU A 36 -2.99 -5.52 -2.82
C LEU A 36 -2.02 -5.63 -4.01
N ARG A 37 -1.28 -6.75 -4.12
CA ARG A 37 -0.42 -7.02 -5.28
C ARG A 37 -1.20 -7.16 -6.57
N ILE A 38 -2.32 -7.89 -6.53
CA ILE A 38 -3.24 -8.02 -7.67
C ILE A 38 -3.73 -6.64 -8.09
N ALA A 39 -4.15 -5.78 -7.15
CA ALA A 39 -4.59 -4.43 -7.48
C ALA A 39 -3.52 -3.63 -8.25
N ARG A 40 -2.26 -3.72 -7.80
CA ARG A 40 -1.11 -3.06 -8.45
C ARG A 40 -0.81 -3.66 -9.83
N GLU A 41 -0.76 -4.99 -9.95
CA GLU A 41 -0.53 -5.70 -11.22
C GLU A 41 -1.62 -5.41 -12.26
N SER A 42 -2.87 -5.31 -11.81
CA SER A 42 -4.04 -4.96 -12.63
C SER A 42 -4.17 -3.46 -12.91
N LYS A 43 -3.20 -2.63 -12.49
CA LYS A 43 -3.21 -1.17 -12.65
C LYS A 43 -4.47 -0.49 -12.10
N LEU A 44 -5.04 -1.05 -11.02
CA LEU A 44 -6.13 -0.42 -10.30
C LEU A 44 -5.59 0.75 -9.47
N ASP A 45 -6.47 1.69 -9.12
CA ASP A 45 -6.15 2.69 -8.11
C ASP A 45 -5.93 1.98 -6.77
N VAL A 46 -4.72 2.10 -6.24
CA VAL A 46 -4.28 1.45 -5.01
C VAL A 46 -4.64 2.24 -3.75
N LEU A 47 -4.94 3.54 -3.87
CA LEU A 47 -5.16 4.39 -2.71
C LEU A 47 -6.31 3.92 -1.82
N PRO A 48 -7.50 3.54 -2.34
CA PRO A 48 -8.58 3.07 -1.48
C PRO A 48 -8.21 1.80 -0.71
N TYR A 49 -7.40 0.93 -1.32
CA TYR A 49 -6.94 -0.32 -0.71
C TYR A 49 -5.87 -0.08 0.34
N VAL A 50 -4.92 0.83 0.07
CA VAL A 50 -3.90 1.24 1.04
C VAL A 50 -4.55 1.92 2.24
N THR A 51 -5.49 2.83 2.03
CA THR A 51 -6.24 3.49 3.11
C THR A 51 -6.94 2.48 4.02
N ALA A 52 -7.57 1.45 3.43
CA ALA A 52 -8.22 0.39 4.20
C ALA A 52 -7.26 -0.48 5.02
N LEU A 53 -6.01 -0.64 4.55
CA LEU A 53 -5.01 -1.52 5.15
C LEU A 53 -3.92 -0.77 5.94
N ALA A 54 -3.94 0.56 5.96
CA ALA A 54 -2.89 1.36 6.63
C ALA A 54 -2.80 1.10 8.14
N GLN A 55 -3.91 0.68 8.75
CA GLN A 55 -4.01 0.32 10.17
C GLN A 55 -4.06 -1.20 10.41
N ASP A 56 -3.67 -2.00 9.42
CA ASP A 56 -3.69 -3.45 9.55
C ASP A 56 -2.81 -3.92 10.72
N ALA A 57 -3.30 -4.88 11.51
CA ALA A 57 -2.57 -5.42 12.65
C ALA A 57 -1.21 -6.04 12.24
N SER A 58 -1.14 -6.65 11.05
CA SER A 58 0.06 -7.27 10.52
C SER A 58 1.01 -6.22 9.95
N ALA A 59 2.20 -6.12 10.54
CA ALA A 59 3.29 -5.30 9.97
C ALA A 59 3.55 -5.67 8.51
N ARG A 60 3.53 -6.97 8.14
CA ARG A 60 3.74 -7.43 6.75
C ARG A 60 2.74 -6.83 5.76
N VAL A 61 1.49 -6.61 6.18
CA VAL A 61 0.46 -5.98 5.33
C VAL A 61 0.77 -4.48 5.18
N ARG A 62 1.10 -3.80 6.28
CA ARG A 62 1.47 -2.37 6.24
C ARG A 62 2.73 -2.12 5.40
N ARG A 63 3.70 -3.04 5.42
CA ARG A 63 4.88 -3.00 4.52
C ARG A 63 4.49 -3.05 3.04
N GLU A 64 3.61 -3.97 2.65
CA GLU A 64 3.12 -4.03 1.26
C GLU A 64 2.33 -2.77 0.89
N CYS A 65 1.62 -2.15 1.84
CA CYS A 65 0.97 -0.85 1.62
C CYS A 65 1.99 0.24 1.28
N ALA A 66 3.10 0.33 2.01
CA ALA A 66 4.16 1.28 1.72
C ALA A 66 4.75 1.06 0.31
N ILE A 67 5.02 -0.19 -0.06
CA ILE A 67 5.51 -0.55 -1.41
C ILE A 67 4.49 -0.20 -2.49
N ALA A 68 3.19 -0.37 -2.22
CA ALA A 68 2.13 -0.06 -3.18
C ALA A 68 2.01 1.44 -3.48
N LEU A 69 2.46 2.32 -2.59
CA LEU A 69 2.49 3.77 -2.82
C LEU A 69 3.64 4.23 -3.72
N ARG A 70 4.62 3.36 -4.01
CA ARG A 70 5.78 3.70 -4.83
C ARG A 70 5.34 4.24 -6.20
N HIS A 71 5.90 5.39 -6.56
CA HIS A 71 5.61 6.12 -7.81
C HIS A 71 4.11 6.44 -8.03
N ASN A 72 3.30 6.49 -6.96
CA ASN A 72 1.92 6.90 -7.08
C ASN A 72 1.87 8.45 -7.21
N PRO A 73 1.34 9.00 -8.32
CA PRO A 73 1.38 10.45 -8.57
C PRO A 73 0.34 11.24 -7.77
N SER A 74 -0.50 10.57 -6.97
CA SER A 74 -1.55 11.26 -6.22
C SER A 74 -0.98 12.09 -5.06
N PRO A 75 -1.50 13.32 -4.84
CA PRO A 75 -1.11 14.15 -3.70
C PRO A 75 -1.52 13.54 -2.33
N GLU A 76 -2.37 12.51 -2.33
CA GLU A 76 -2.74 11.80 -1.10
C GLU A 76 -1.72 10.73 -0.69
N ALA A 77 -0.86 10.28 -1.62
CA ALA A 77 0.11 9.22 -1.36
C ALA A 77 1.12 9.58 -0.25
N PRO A 78 1.68 10.80 -0.20
CA PRO A 78 2.56 11.23 0.90
C PRO A 78 1.89 11.15 2.28
N LYS A 79 0.63 11.59 2.38
CA LYS A 79 -0.13 11.58 3.64
C LYS A 79 -0.36 10.14 4.14
N LEU A 80 -0.70 9.24 3.23
CA LEU A 80 -0.87 7.82 3.56
C LEU A 80 0.46 7.16 3.93
N TRP A 81 1.53 7.49 3.22
CA TRP A 81 2.87 7.02 3.53
C TRP A 81 3.31 7.48 4.93
N ALA A 82 3.10 8.75 5.28
CA ALA A 82 3.42 9.28 6.60
C ALA A 82 2.63 8.56 7.71
N GLY A 83 1.36 8.24 7.46
CA GLY A 83 0.54 7.43 8.36
C GLY A 83 1.11 6.02 8.58
N LEU A 84 1.66 5.39 7.54
CA LEU A 84 2.34 4.10 7.63
C LEU A 84 3.68 4.21 8.37
N ALA A 85 4.43 5.29 8.16
CA ALA A 85 5.71 5.56 8.82
C ALA A 85 5.54 5.77 10.33
N ALA A 86 4.49 6.47 10.76
CA ALA A 86 4.16 6.66 12.17
C ALA A 86 3.85 5.35 12.93
N ARG A 87 3.60 4.25 12.21
CA ARG A 87 3.34 2.91 12.77
C ARG A 87 4.58 2.02 12.80
N TYR A 88 5.73 2.52 12.36
CA TYR A 88 6.99 1.82 12.49
C TYR A 88 7.41 1.76 13.96
N ASP A 89 7.77 0.56 14.43
CA ASP A 89 8.15 0.30 15.83
C ASP A 89 9.63 0.57 16.14
N GLY A 90 10.41 0.99 15.14
CA GLY A 90 11.84 1.26 15.29
C GLY A 90 12.74 0.02 15.16
N GLN A 91 12.19 -1.19 15.09
CA GLN A 91 12.96 -2.44 15.13
C GLN A 91 12.86 -3.25 13.84
N ASP A 92 11.74 -3.15 13.14
CA ASP A 92 11.47 -3.91 11.93
C ASP A 92 12.20 -3.35 10.69
N ARG A 93 13.47 -3.76 10.51
CA ARG A 93 14.30 -3.35 9.37
C ARG A 93 13.60 -3.47 8.01
N TRP A 94 12.83 -4.55 7.80
CA TRP A 94 12.11 -4.78 6.55
C TRP A 94 10.99 -3.78 6.33
N TYR A 95 10.42 -3.23 7.40
CA TYR A 95 9.45 -2.14 7.33
C TYR A 95 10.10 -0.84 6.92
N LEU A 96 11.24 -0.53 7.52
CA LEU A 96 12.01 0.66 7.14
C LEU A 96 12.41 0.61 5.66
N GLU A 97 12.85 -0.56 5.17
CA GLU A 97 13.15 -0.76 3.75
C GLU A 97 11.89 -0.56 2.87
N ALA A 98 10.74 -1.09 3.28
CA ALA A 98 9.48 -0.90 2.57
C ALA A 98 9.04 0.57 2.52
N LEU A 99 9.23 1.33 3.60
CA LEU A 99 8.99 2.77 3.66
C LEU A 99 9.93 3.51 2.70
N GLY A 100 11.23 3.19 2.71
CA GLY A 100 12.20 3.78 1.80
C GLY A 100 11.87 3.52 0.33
N ILE A 101 11.43 2.30 0.00
CA ILE A 101 10.97 1.95 -1.36
C ILE A 101 9.68 2.69 -1.73
N GLY A 102 8.77 2.90 -0.78
CA GLY A 102 7.53 3.65 -0.99
C GLY A 102 7.76 5.14 -1.27
N ALA A 103 8.79 5.72 -0.64
CA ALA A 103 9.21 7.11 -0.82
C ALA A 103 10.18 7.31 -2.01
N ASP A 104 10.61 6.22 -2.66
CA ASP A 104 11.53 6.26 -3.80
C ASP A 104 10.94 7.14 -4.92
N ARG A 105 11.67 8.21 -5.26
CA ARG A 105 11.37 9.24 -6.28
C ARG A 105 10.22 10.21 -5.99
N GLN A 106 9.83 10.44 -4.73
CA GLN A 106 8.95 11.56 -4.33
C GLN A 106 9.65 12.61 -3.44
N TRP A 107 10.97 12.51 -3.30
CA TRP A 107 11.79 13.40 -2.48
C TRP A 107 11.52 14.90 -2.71
N ASP A 108 11.31 15.34 -3.96
CA ASP A 108 11.09 16.75 -4.28
C ASP A 108 9.68 17.25 -3.89
N THR A 109 8.65 16.40 -4.00
CA THR A 109 7.26 16.75 -3.63
C THR A 109 7.02 16.67 -2.13
N ASP A 110 7.66 15.70 -1.45
CA ASP A 110 7.57 15.53 -0.01
C ASP A 110 8.27 16.66 0.77
N LEU A 111 9.39 17.19 0.23
CA LEU A 111 10.08 18.35 0.80
C LEU A 111 9.25 19.65 0.68
N GLU A 112 8.66 19.92 -0.49
CA GLU A 112 7.79 21.08 -0.69
C GLU A 112 6.54 21.04 0.22
N ALA A 113 5.90 19.88 0.37
CA ALA A 113 4.75 19.72 1.26
C ALA A 113 5.12 19.90 2.75
N SER A 114 6.35 19.58 3.14
CA SER A 114 6.84 19.77 4.52
C SER A 114 7.29 21.21 4.83
N ALA A 115 7.60 22.00 3.79
CA ALA A 115 8.05 23.39 3.91
C ALA A 115 6.91 24.43 3.80
N GLY A 116 5.70 24.01 3.42
CA GLY A 116 4.58 24.91 3.14
C GLY A 116 3.54 25.00 4.25
N CYS A 117 3.72 25.91 5.21
CA CYS A 117 2.62 26.54 5.96
C CYS A 117 3.08 27.89 6.53
N PRO A 118 2.21 28.90 6.63
CA PRO A 118 1.55 29.63 5.54
C PRO A 118 2.01 31.10 5.54
N ASP A 119 2.06 31.75 4.38
CA ASP A 119 1.97 33.22 4.31
C ASP A 119 0.85 33.55 3.31
N GLN A 120 -0.36 33.69 3.84
CA GLN A 120 -1.38 34.61 3.33
C GLN A 120 -1.63 35.64 4.41
#